data_AF-Q6BZ15-F1
#
_entry.id   AF-Q6BZ15-F1
#
_cell.length_a   1.000
_cell.length_b   1.000
_cell.length_c   1.000
_cell.angle_alpha   90.00
_cell.angle_beta   90.00
_cell.angle_gamma   90.00
#
_symmetry.space_group_name_H-M   'P 1'
#
loop_
_entity.id
_entity.type
_entity.pdbx_description
1 polymer ?
#
loop_
_entity_poly.entity_id
_entity_poly.type
_entity_poly.pdbx_seq_one_letter_code
_entity_poly.pdbx_strand_id
1 'polypeptide(L)'
;MWSRYLRKRLLKPPVSNIKRTYSELCQSHNYRNDKTYGQYYDRFNDVKQNPDRNSIRSILDSAFYTTPIDNNDSYLMNDFLETISNIPNHYHTYVQEYLEKLNRNEIRDCLKQNIALQLLLSSNNSDQAEVYQFIVENLHHKLNVNLLEIFIFNLIKAENISAATTLLHILLDKIPNFNLSNELWSYYISKTCELGHYLGSCLIYHELIDNHQTRSGESTGINFQNSYIPFLVANSLLEKLGSIFSNNRDPMRINGVLNYHKRFYSYSGHADTYKSLRCSLVEAYSNEGNLGEALKHFRTLAFIFKGHRNYKKNESISTPKMSAFSHFRWRRDNIKNNNYDSISQVPDKIKTSLDFQEEASSKELNMKLFRPDEERNVYTYPGHSYIPVVDGSLRLSDLPYFRSLINSNIQHLMNNSGPERLDSLMNYISGCHFMLHIFINSCLCELGYINEAFSLLVKLPKIYPKVYSNVLIREEDFIYLFEACKHRFNSLDIDSDYTQFNEAEQTYQLLHEIKLFQESVNQRANVNMFSMKLHEIFISTMLSYRGITLEKISVYLDNLLRLSTVNSPITILIDEPQFNKLKSLCSTANELKYSKLVRMRD
;
A
#
# COMPACT_ATOMS: atom_id res chain seq x y z
N MET A 1 3.06 27.58 0.06
CA MET A 1 3.39 27.92 1.47
C MET A 1 4.65 27.20 1.96
N TRP A 2 4.81 25.90 1.67
CA TRP A 2 6.00 25.11 2.00
C TRP A 2 7.32 25.56 1.34
N SER A 3 7.31 26.05 0.09
CA SER A 3 8.52 26.56 -0.58
C SER A 3 9.11 27.84 0.06
N ARG A 4 8.27 28.63 0.74
CA ARG A 4 8.69 29.82 1.52
C ARG A 4 9.23 29.44 2.91
N TYR A 5 8.82 28.30 3.46
CA TYR A 5 9.27 27.81 4.76
C TYR A 5 10.68 27.20 4.67
N LEU A 6 10.95 26.40 3.63
CA LEU A 6 12.28 25.83 3.37
C LEU A 6 13.32 26.92 3.00
N ARG A 7 12.94 27.94 2.22
CA ARG A 7 13.81 29.11 1.93
C ARG A 7 14.18 29.93 3.17
N LYS A 8 13.37 29.92 4.23
CA LYS A 8 13.63 30.72 5.44
C LYS A 8 14.50 30.01 6.48
N ARG A 9 14.54 28.67 6.47
CA ARG A 9 15.25 27.88 7.49
C ARG A 9 16.59 27.31 7.05
N LEU A 10 16.78 27.08 5.74
CA LEU A 10 18.03 26.58 5.17
C LEU A 10 18.97 27.69 4.65
N LEU A 11 18.55 28.96 4.65
CA LEU A 11 19.35 30.06 4.08
C LEU A 11 19.56 31.27 5.01
N LYS A 12 19.04 31.27 6.24
CA LYS A 12 19.37 32.29 7.27
C LYS A 12 19.18 31.76 8.68
N PRO A 13 20.24 31.65 9.52
CA PRO A 13 20.03 31.76 10.97
C PRO A 13 19.73 33.23 11.32
N PRO A 14 18.99 33.51 12.41
CA PRO A 14 18.85 34.88 12.89
C PRO A 14 20.21 35.35 13.44
N VAL A 15 20.90 36.15 12.64
CA VAL A 15 22.21 36.77 12.93
C VAL A 15 22.23 37.55 14.26
N SER A 16 21.07 37.89 14.82
CA SER A 16 20.97 38.66 16.06
C SER A 16 21.07 37.86 17.36
N ASN A 17 20.95 36.52 17.35
CA ASN A 17 21.05 35.72 18.59
C ASN A 17 22.41 35.04 18.77
N ILE A 18 23.20 34.85 17.71
CA ILE A 18 24.52 34.21 17.80
C ILE A 18 25.51 35.09 18.56
N LYS A 19 25.48 36.43 18.37
CA LYS A 19 26.36 37.35 19.12
C LYS A 19 26.14 37.33 20.63
N ARG A 20 24.90 37.08 21.09
CA ARG A 20 24.55 37.10 22.51
C ARG A 20 24.89 35.78 23.20
N THR A 21 24.66 34.65 22.53
CA THR A 21 25.02 33.33 23.05
C THR A 21 26.54 33.09 23.03
N TYR A 22 27.27 33.67 22.07
CA TYR A 22 28.75 33.58 22.02
C TYR A 22 29.43 34.45 23.08
N SER A 23 28.93 35.67 23.36
CA SER A 23 29.51 36.48 24.45
C SER A 23 29.24 35.89 25.83
N GLU A 24 28.14 35.16 26.00
CA GLU A 24 27.79 34.45 27.24
C GLU A 24 28.59 33.14 27.41
N LEU A 25 28.89 32.41 26.31
CA LEU A 25 29.72 31.19 26.34
C LEU A 25 31.22 31.48 26.52
N CYS A 26 31.75 32.57 25.95
CA CYS A 26 33.13 33.00 26.16
C CYS A 26 33.41 33.50 27.59
N GLN A 27 32.36 33.85 28.37
CA GLN A 27 32.52 34.24 29.77
C GLN A 27 32.55 33.03 30.73
N SER A 28 32.05 31.86 30.34
CA SER A 28 31.95 30.69 31.23
C SER A 28 33.09 29.67 31.13
N HIS A 29 33.90 29.70 30.06
CA HIS A 29 35.03 28.78 29.90
C HIS A 29 36.32 29.53 29.57
N ASN A 30 37.32 29.38 30.44
CA ASN A 30 38.69 29.91 30.30
C ASN A 30 39.43 29.29 29.09
N TYR A 31 39.01 29.60 27.87
CA TYR A 31 39.77 29.32 26.65
C TYR A 31 40.70 30.50 26.34
N ARG A 32 41.92 30.44 26.86
CA ARG A 32 43.04 31.26 26.35
C ARG A 32 43.46 30.73 24.97
N ASN A 33 42.77 31.13 23.90
CA ASN A 33 43.29 31.16 22.50
C ASN A 33 42.33 31.89 21.51
N ASP A 34 41.75 33.02 21.91
CA ASP A 34 40.68 33.72 21.18
C ASP A 34 41.11 34.67 20.03
N LYS A 35 42.41 34.76 19.68
CA LYS A 35 42.85 35.65 18.56
C LYS A 35 42.73 35.03 17.18
N THR A 36 42.84 33.71 17.05
CA THR A 36 42.80 33.00 15.76
C THR A 36 41.39 32.80 15.24
N TYR A 37 40.40 32.58 16.11
CA TYR A 37 39.00 32.38 15.74
C TYR A 37 38.31 33.66 15.22
N GLY A 38 38.56 34.81 15.86
CA GLY A 38 38.05 36.11 15.37
C GLY A 38 38.62 36.47 13.99
N GLN A 39 39.91 36.25 13.77
CA GLN A 39 40.56 36.47 12.46
C GLN A 39 40.03 35.51 11.38
N TYR A 40 39.65 34.29 11.74
CA TYR A 40 39.06 33.31 10.83
C TYR A 40 37.65 33.75 10.38
N TYR A 41 36.83 34.22 11.33
CA TYR A 41 35.47 34.72 11.06
C TYR A 41 35.45 36.04 10.26
N ASP A 42 36.37 36.96 10.54
CA ASP A 42 36.50 38.21 9.79
C ASP A 42 36.91 37.95 8.33
N ARG A 43 37.85 37.01 8.10
CA ARG A 43 38.25 36.60 6.75
C ARG A 43 37.12 35.97 5.95
N PHE A 44 36.25 35.18 6.58
CA PHE A 44 35.06 34.62 5.91
C PHE A 44 34.10 35.72 5.42
N ASN A 45 33.86 36.73 6.24
CA ASN A 45 32.99 37.85 5.86
C ASN A 45 33.59 38.68 4.72
N ASP A 46 34.92 38.84 4.69
CA ASP A 46 35.62 39.54 3.60
C ASP A 46 35.47 38.82 2.25
N VAL A 47 35.65 37.50 2.19
CA VAL A 47 35.46 36.74 0.93
C VAL A 47 34.00 36.72 0.48
N LYS A 48 33.05 36.72 1.42
CA LYS A 48 31.61 36.78 1.12
C LYS A 48 31.18 38.13 0.54
N GLN A 49 31.91 39.21 0.84
CA GLN A 49 31.61 40.57 0.39
C GLN A 49 32.44 41.01 -0.83
N ASN A 50 33.70 40.59 -0.96
CA ASN A 50 34.59 40.89 -2.09
C ASN A 50 35.59 39.73 -2.34
N PRO A 51 35.22 38.71 -3.16
CA PRO A 51 36.10 37.59 -3.44
C PRO A 51 37.23 38.00 -4.40
N ASP A 52 38.49 37.88 -3.95
CA ASP A 52 39.71 38.05 -4.76
C ASP A 52 40.68 36.87 -4.55
N ARG A 53 41.71 36.75 -5.41
CA ARG A 53 42.64 35.62 -5.37
C ARG A 53 43.43 35.50 -4.05
N ASN A 54 43.70 36.62 -3.38
CA ASN A 54 44.47 36.66 -2.15
C ASN A 54 43.59 36.34 -0.93
N SER A 55 42.34 36.82 -0.92
CA SER A 55 41.37 36.53 0.12
C SER A 55 40.92 35.06 0.07
N ILE A 56 40.69 34.49 -1.12
CA ILE A 56 40.42 33.06 -1.32
C ILE A 56 41.61 32.20 -0.86
N ARG A 57 42.84 32.54 -1.27
CA ARG A 57 44.04 31.82 -0.84
C ARG A 57 44.23 31.88 0.67
N SER A 58 44.02 33.05 1.28
CA SER A 58 44.14 33.23 2.73
C SER A 58 43.13 32.39 3.52
N ILE A 59 41.92 32.19 2.99
CA ILE A 59 40.91 31.31 3.61
C ILE A 59 41.33 29.84 3.46
N LEU A 60 41.72 29.41 2.26
CA LEU A 60 42.18 28.04 2.01
C LEU A 60 43.37 27.70 2.91
N ASP A 61 44.38 28.56 2.95
CA ASP A 61 45.54 28.40 3.85
C ASP A 61 45.09 28.28 5.30
N SER A 62 44.23 29.19 5.77
CA SER A 62 43.75 29.10 7.15
C SER A 62 43.07 27.76 7.42
N ALA A 63 42.18 27.27 6.56
CA ALA A 63 41.51 25.98 6.73
C ALA A 63 42.49 24.80 6.77
N PHE A 64 43.54 24.78 5.93
CA PHE A 64 44.55 23.71 5.93
C PHE A 64 45.56 23.79 7.10
N TYR A 65 45.61 24.92 7.81
CA TYR A 65 46.52 25.16 8.95
C TYR A 65 45.83 25.22 10.33
N THR A 66 44.50 25.47 10.40
CA THR A 66 43.79 25.69 11.68
C THR A 66 42.76 24.64 12.07
N THR A 67 42.37 23.69 11.22
CA THR A 67 41.42 22.62 11.62
C THR A 67 42.10 21.60 12.55
N PRO A 68 41.69 21.46 13.83
CA PRO A 68 42.25 20.46 14.74
C PRO A 68 41.89 19.04 14.30
N ILE A 69 42.71 18.07 14.73
CA ILE A 69 42.76 16.71 14.21
C ILE A 69 41.66 15.78 14.73
N ASP A 70 40.59 16.28 15.38
CA ASP A 70 39.56 15.41 15.97
C ASP A 70 38.10 15.85 15.79
N ASN A 71 37.28 14.81 15.66
CA ASN A 71 35.90 14.65 15.19
C ASN A 71 34.74 15.60 15.62
N ASN A 72 34.96 16.75 16.26
CA ASN A 72 33.84 17.53 16.84
C ASN A 72 33.42 18.82 16.10
N ASP A 73 34.16 19.32 15.11
CA ASP A 73 33.87 20.62 14.47
C ASP A 73 33.16 20.51 13.09
N SER A 74 32.07 19.73 13.02
CA SER A 74 31.19 19.65 11.82
C SER A 74 30.70 21.02 11.33
N TYR A 75 30.42 21.94 12.27
CA TYR A 75 29.88 23.27 11.96
C TYR A 75 30.86 24.17 11.19
N LEU A 76 32.14 24.17 11.59
CA LEU A 76 33.18 24.99 10.93
C LEU A 76 33.47 24.54 9.49
N MET A 77 33.43 23.23 9.24
CA MET A 77 33.60 22.69 7.89
C MET A 77 32.43 23.09 6.99
N ASN A 78 31.19 23.08 7.50
CA ASN A 78 30.01 23.44 6.72
C ASN A 78 29.98 24.94 6.38
N ASP A 79 30.29 25.81 7.34
CA ASP A 79 30.39 27.26 7.10
C ASP A 79 31.50 27.61 6.07
N PHE A 80 32.61 26.85 6.13
CA PHE A 80 33.70 26.96 5.15
C PHE A 80 33.28 26.53 3.75
N LEU A 81 32.65 25.35 3.61
CA LEU A 81 32.15 24.85 2.32
C LEU A 81 31.03 25.74 1.76
N GLU A 82 30.18 26.32 2.61
CA GLU A 82 29.20 27.33 2.20
C GLU A 82 29.89 28.60 1.67
N THR A 83 31.01 29.02 2.26
CA THR A 83 31.74 30.17 1.74
C THR A 83 32.37 29.86 0.38
N ILE A 84 32.89 28.64 0.20
CA ILE A 84 33.41 28.18 -1.10
C ILE A 84 32.32 28.10 -2.16
N SER A 85 31.11 27.67 -1.82
CA SER A 85 29.99 27.60 -2.77
C SER A 85 29.54 28.96 -3.29
N ASN A 86 29.82 30.02 -2.54
CA ASN A 86 29.54 31.41 -2.92
C ASN A 86 30.67 32.06 -3.74
N ILE A 87 31.78 31.36 -3.97
CA ILE A 87 32.86 31.85 -4.84
C ILE A 87 32.34 31.88 -6.29
N PRO A 88 32.55 32.98 -7.04
CA PRO A 88 32.17 33.03 -8.45
C PRO A 88 32.87 31.95 -9.29
N ASN A 89 32.14 31.34 -10.24
CA ASN A 89 32.64 30.23 -11.08
C ASN A 89 33.99 30.49 -11.77
N HIS A 90 34.32 31.73 -12.12
CA HIS A 90 35.60 32.08 -12.76
C HIS A 90 36.83 31.95 -11.83
N TYR A 91 36.61 31.81 -10.51
CA TYR A 91 37.67 31.51 -9.54
C TYR A 91 37.77 30.00 -9.22
N HIS A 92 36.84 29.16 -9.67
CA HIS A 92 36.88 27.71 -9.39
C HIS A 92 38.14 27.04 -9.95
N THR A 93 38.56 27.41 -11.16
CA THR A 93 39.81 26.93 -11.78
C THR A 93 41.04 27.28 -10.93
N TYR A 94 41.07 28.49 -10.36
CA TYR A 94 42.16 28.92 -9.47
C TYR A 94 42.17 28.11 -8.16
N VAL A 95 41.01 27.79 -7.59
CA VAL A 95 40.93 26.92 -6.41
C VAL A 95 41.39 25.50 -6.74
N GLN A 96 41.01 24.95 -7.90
CA GLN A 96 41.48 23.62 -8.35
C GLN A 96 43.01 23.57 -8.51
N GLU A 97 43.60 24.55 -9.21
CA GLU A 97 45.06 24.66 -9.33
C GLU A 97 45.76 24.80 -7.97
N TYR A 98 45.11 25.46 -7.00
CA TYR A 98 45.63 25.58 -5.65
C TYR A 98 45.63 24.23 -4.93
N LEU A 99 44.53 23.48 -5.03
CA LEU A 99 44.39 22.16 -4.43
C LEU A 99 45.38 21.14 -5.00
N GLU A 100 45.67 21.21 -6.30
CA GLU A 100 46.67 20.35 -6.95
C GLU A 100 48.09 20.56 -6.40
N LYS A 101 48.41 21.78 -5.96
CA LYS A 101 49.73 22.16 -5.43
C LYS A 101 49.95 21.79 -3.94
N LEU A 102 48.92 21.34 -3.24
CA LEU A 102 49.03 20.95 -1.83
C LEU A 102 49.60 19.52 -1.67
N ASN A 103 50.60 19.37 -0.78
CA ASN A 103 51.24 18.08 -0.47
C ASN A 103 50.30 17.08 0.21
N ARG A 104 50.44 15.79 -0.14
CA ARG A 104 49.65 14.66 0.36
C ARG A 104 49.88 14.40 1.85
N ASN A 105 48.89 14.74 2.66
CA ASN A 105 48.69 14.24 4.03
C ASN A 105 47.24 13.76 4.09
N GLU A 106 46.95 12.58 4.61
CA GLU A 106 45.61 11.94 4.53
C GLU A 106 44.43 12.84 5.00
N ILE A 107 44.65 13.64 6.05
CA ILE A 107 43.64 14.60 6.56
C ILE A 107 43.42 15.77 5.60
N ARG A 108 44.50 16.25 4.95
CA ARG A 108 44.44 17.32 3.92
C ARG A 108 43.81 16.79 2.64
N ASP A 109 43.97 15.51 2.35
CA ASP A 109 43.34 14.87 1.19
C ASP A 109 41.81 14.82 1.35
N CYS A 110 41.28 14.53 2.54
CA CYS A 110 39.83 14.58 2.80
C CYS A 110 39.23 15.99 2.60
N LEU A 111 39.89 17.03 3.13
CA LEU A 111 39.45 18.43 2.93
C LEU A 111 39.52 18.81 1.44
N LYS A 112 40.60 18.44 0.76
CA LYS A 112 40.78 18.67 -0.68
C LYS A 112 39.66 18.05 -1.51
N GLN A 113 39.30 16.78 -1.25
CA GLN A 113 38.22 16.12 -2.00
C GLN A 113 36.84 16.75 -1.72
N ASN A 114 36.59 17.21 -0.49
CA ASN A 114 35.34 17.90 -0.16
C ASN A 114 35.21 19.27 -0.84
N ILE A 115 36.31 20.02 -0.94
CA ILE A 115 36.33 21.26 -1.71
C ILE A 115 36.10 20.98 -3.19
N ALA A 116 36.76 19.96 -3.76
CA ALA A 116 36.57 19.57 -5.15
C ALA A 116 35.11 19.18 -5.43
N LEU A 117 34.49 18.38 -4.55
CA LEU A 117 33.07 18.01 -4.65
C LEU A 117 32.16 19.24 -4.58
N GLN A 118 32.41 20.17 -3.65
CA GLN A 118 31.63 21.41 -3.55
C GLN A 118 31.71 22.24 -4.83
N LEU A 119 32.90 22.35 -5.44
CA LEU A 119 33.09 23.09 -6.69
C LEU A 119 32.37 22.43 -7.87
N LEU A 120 32.43 21.09 -7.95
CA LEU A 120 31.69 20.32 -8.95
C LEU A 120 30.19 20.57 -8.82
N LEU A 121 29.64 20.46 -7.60
CA LEU A 121 28.21 20.69 -7.32
C LEU A 121 27.75 22.14 -7.54
N SER A 122 28.65 23.12 -7.41
CA SER A 122 28.34 24.54 -7.60
C SER A 122 28.45 24.98 -9.06
N SER A 123 29.07 24.17 -9.92
CA SER A 123 29.22 24.51 -11.33
C SER A 123 27.91 24.29 -12.08
N ASN A 124 27.44 25.32 -12.80
CA ASN A 124 26.18 25.24 -13.56
C ASN A 124 26.22 24.25 -14.74
N ASN A 125 27.40 23.72 -15.08
CA ASN A 125 27.65 22.86 -16.24
C ASN A 125 28.13 21.45 -15.87
N SER A 126 28.22 21.09 -14.58
CA SER A 126 28.65 19.74 -14.19
C SER A 126 27.66 18.69 -14.67
N ASP A 127 28.15 17.70 -15.42
CA ASP A 127 27.39 16.50 -15.74
C ASP A 127 27.14 15.70 -14.46
N GLN A 128 25.91 15.24 -14.25
CA GLN A 128 25.58 14.37 -13.11
C GLN A 128 26.44 13.10 -13.12
N ALA A 129 26.82 12.60 -14.29
CA ALA A 129 27.71 11.43 -14.42
C ALA A 129 29.10 11.70 -13.85
N GLU A 130 29.67 12.89 -14.09
CA GLU A 130 31.00 13.29 -13.61
C GLU A 130 31.01 13.40 -12.08
N VAL A 131 29.98 14.02 -11.50
CA VAL A 131 29.85 14.13 -10.04
C VAL A 131 29.66 12.75 -9.39
N TYR A 132 28.84 11.89 -10.01
CA TYR A 132 28.63 10.52 -9.54
C TYR A 132 29.94 9.73 -9.53
N GLN A 133 30.68 9.75 -10.64
CA GLN A 133 31.95 9.07 -10.79
C GLN A 133 32.97 9.58 -9.76
N PHE A 134 33.06 10.89 -9.59
CA PHE A 134 33.93 11.50 -8.57
C PHE A 134 33.62 10.97 -7.17
N ILE A 135 32.35 10.91 -6.78
CA ILE A 135 31.96 10.41 -5.45
C ILE A 135 32.39 8.95 -5.28
N VAL A 136 32.11 8.09 -6.27
CA VAL A 136 32.41 6.65 -6.19
C VAL A 136 33.91 6.36 -6.14
N GLU A 137 34.73 7.10 -6.89
CA GLU A 137 36.18 6.95 -6.89
C GLU A 137 36.82 7.41 -5.57
N ASN A 138 36.21 8.37 -4.88
CA ASN A 138 36.77 9.01 -3.69
C ASN A 138 36.14 8.53 -2.37
N LEU A 139 35.41 7.41 -2.35
CA LEU A 139 34.78 6.86 -1.13
C LEU A 139 35.75 6.43 -0.04
N HIS A 140 37.02 6.20 -0.39
CA HIS A 140 38.08 5.91 0.57
C HIS A 140 38.47 7.14 1.41
N HIS A 141 38.08 8.34 0.97
CA HIS A 141 38.19 9.57 1.73
C HIS A 141 36.89 9.86 2.50
N LYS A 142 37.01 10.53 3.65
CA LYS A 142 35.85 10.96 4.45
C LYS A 142 35.15 12.14 3.76
N LEU A 143 34.22 11.83 2.86
CA LEU A 143 33.38 12.81 2.18
C LEU A 143 32.31 13.39 3.13
N ASN A 144 32.00 14.67 2.96
CA ASN A 144 31.04 15.40 3.77
C ASN A 144 29.61 14.96 3.41
N VAL A 145 28.87 14.50 4.42
CA VAL A 145 27.52 13.97 4.28
C VAL A 145 26.55 14.99 3.67
N ASN A 146 26.66 16.27 4.02
CA ASN A 146 25.76 17.31 3.48
C ASN A 146 25.95 17.49 1.96
N LEU A 147 27.19 17.38 1.46
CA LEU A 147 27.45 17.45 0.02
C LEU A 147 26.88 16.25 -0.72
N LEU A 148 27.02 15.05 -0.13
CA LEU A 148 26.43 13.83 -0.64
C LEU A 148 24.90 13.94 -0.69
N GLU A 149 24.26 14.45 0.38
CA GLU A 149 22.82 14.69 0.43
C GLU A 149 22.35 15.69 -0.63
N ILE A 150 23.08 16.79 -0.86
CA ILE A 150 22.76 17.76 -1.92
C ILE A 150 22.76 17.07 -3.29
N PHE A 151 23.75 16.24 -3.56
CA PHE A 151 23.83 15.53 -4.83
C PHE A 151 22.70 14.51 -4.99
N ILE A 152 22.44 13.71 -3.96
CA ILE A 152 21.31 12.76 -3.94
C ILE A 152 19.98 13.48 -4.15
N PHE A 153 19.78 14.62 -3.49
CA PHE A 153 18.61 15.47 -3.70
C PHE A 153 18.49 15.94 -5.15
N ASN A 154 19.59 16.36 -5.77
CA ASN A 154 19.60 16.77 -7.18
C ASN A 154 19.25 15.61 -8.13
N LEU A 155 19.75 14.40 -7.87
CA LEU A 155 19.38 13.20 -8.63
C LEU A 155 17.88 12.89 -8.52
N ILE A 156 17.34 12.90 -7.30
CA ILE A 156 15.91 12.63 -7.05
C ILE A 156 15.03 13.71 -7.69
N LYS A 157 15.45 14.98 -7.60
CA LYS A 157 14.75 16.11 -8.22
C LYS A 157 14.75 16.04 -9.75
N ALA A 158 15.80 15.50 -10.35
CA ALA A 158 15.88 15.21 -11.78
C ALA A 158 15.13 13.91 -12.18
N GLU A 159 14.42 13.28 -11.23
CA GLU A 159 13.72 12.01 -11.41
C GLU A 159 14.61 10.83 -11.81
N ASN A 160 15.94 10.96 -11.63
CA ASN A 160 16.90 9.89 -11.82
C ASN A 160 17.00 9.03 -10.55
N ILE A 161 15.90 8.34 -10.23
CA ILE A 161 15.79 7.51 -9.03
C ILE A 161 16.76 6.34 -9.06
N SER A 162 17.05 5.77 -10.24
CA SER A 162 17.99 4.65 -10.34
C SER A 162 19.39 5.05 -9.89
N ALA A 163 19.93 6.17 -10.39
CA ALA A 163 21.24 6.67 -9.94
C ALA A 163 21.24 7.00 -8.45
N ALA A 164 20.18 7.66 -7.94
CA ALA A 164 20.05 7.95 -6.51
C ALA A 164 20.03 6.67 -5.67
N THR A 165 19.27 5.65 -6.10
CA THR A 165 19.16 4.33 -5.42
C THR A 165 20.51 3.64 -5.36
N THR A 166 21.23 3.57 -6.49
CA THR A 166 22.55 2.92 -6.56
C THR A 166 23.58 3.66 -5.72
N LEU A 167 23.58 4.99 -5.77
CA LEU A 167 24.49 5.79 -4.93
C LEU A 167 24.20 5.55 -3.45
N LEU A 168 22.93 5.56 -3.03
CA LEU A 168 22.56 5.30 -1.65
C LEU A 168 23.00 3.91 -1.18
N HIS A 169 22.80 2.87 -2.00
CA HIS A 169 23.33 1.54 -1.70
C HIS A 169 24.84 1.55 -1.48
N ILE A 170 25.60 2.21 -2.35
CA ILE A 170 27.05 2.30 -2.23
C ILE A 170 27.47 3.04 -0.96
N LEU A 171 26.81 4.16 -0.64
CA LEU A 171 27.15 4.99 0.52
C LEU A 171 26.80 4.29 1.84
N LEU A 172 25.63 3.65 1.93
CA LEU A 172 25.20 2.90 3.11
C LEU A 172 26.06 1.65 3.37
N ASP A 173 26.61 1.04 2.32
CA ASP A 173 27.49 -0.14 2.42
C ASP A 173 28.94 0.25 2.76
N LYS A 174 29.48 1.28 2.09
CA LYS A 174 30.92 1.60 2.15
C LYS A 174 31.32 2.68 3.15
N ILE A 175 30.39 3.55 3.58
CA ILE A 175 30.71 4.64 4.50
C ILE A 175 30.13 4.33 5.90
N PRO A 176 30.97 4.03 6.90
CA PRO A 176 30.52 3.78 8.25
C PRO A 176 29.78 5.00 8.82
N ASN A 177 28.61 4.78 9.43
CA ASN A 177 27.75 5.81 10.01
C ASN A 177 27.16 6.82 9.00
N PHE A 178 27.19 6.55 7.70
CA PHE A 178 26.41 7.35 6.75
C PHE A 178 24.92 7.18 7.05
N ASN A 179 24.23 8.30 7.24
CA ASN A 179 22.79 8.30 7.42
C ASN A 179 22.21 9.51 6.69
N LEU A 180 21.10 9.28 5.99
CA LEU A 180 20.33 10.32 5.36
C LEU A 180 19.47 11.06 6.39
N SER A 181 19.31 12.37 6.18
CA SER A 181 18.34 13.19 6.86
C SER A 181 16.91 12.67 6.65
N ASN A 182 16.07 12.82 7.66
CA ASN A 182 14.67 12.40 7.64
C ASN A 182 13.89 13.08 6.51
N GLU A 183 14.23 14.33 6.20
CA GLU A 183 13.66 15.12 5.11
C GLU A 183 13.99 14.51 3.75
N LEU A 184 15.25 14.14 3.51
CA LEU A 184 15.66 13.58 2.23
C LEU A 184 15.13 12.15 2.06
N TRP A 185 15.12 11.34 3.12
CA TRP A 185 14.45 10.05 3.14
C TRP A 185 12.96 10.18 2.79
N SER A 186 12.24 11.12 3.42
CA SER A 186 10.82 11.36 3.15
C SER A 186 10.58 11.74 1.68
N TYR A 187 11.44 12.60 1.12
CA TYR A 187 11.37 13.02 -0.28
C TYR A 187 11.66 11.85 -1.23
N TYR A 188 12.69 11.07 -0.94
CA TYR A 188 13.06 9.87 -1.70
C TYR A 188 11.94 8.83 -1.73
N ILE A 189 11.33 8.52 -0.59
CA ILE A 189 10.20 7.57 -0.52
C ILE A 189 9.03 8.07 -1.35
N SER A 190 8.68 9.35 -1.19
CA SER A 190 7.58 9.96 -1.93
C SER A 190 7.79 9.84 -3.43
N LYS A 191 8.97 10.21 -3.93
CA LYS A 191 9.29 10.18 -5.36
C LYS A 191 9.42 8.76 -5.91
N THR A 192 10.03 7.85 -5.16
CA THR A 192 10.11 6.43 -5.50
C THR A 192 8.72 5.81 -5.64
N CYS A 193 7.82 6.11 -4.71
CA CYS A 193 6.45 5.62 -4.73
C CYS A 193 5.59 6.28 -5.81
N GLU A 194 5.83 7.55 -6.13
CA GLU A 194 5.18 8.28 -7.22
C GLU A 194 5.52 7.68 -8.59
N LEU A 195 6.80 7.33 -8.79
CA LEU A 195 7.30 6.77 -10.05
C LEU A 195 7.16 5.23 -10.13
N GLY A 196 6.70 4.56 -9.07
CA GLY A 196 6.55 3.11 -9.05
C GLY A 196 7.89 2.34 -9.14
N HIS A 197 8.99 2.94 -8.68
CA HIS A 197 10.34 2.42 -8.94
C HIS A 197 10.71 1.27 -7.98
N TYR A 198 10.65 0.02 -8.48
CA TYR A 198 10.80 -1.21 -7.68
C TYR A 198 12.12 -1.30 -6.90
N LEU A 199 13.27 -1.07 -7.53
CA LEU A 199 14.58 -1.17 -6.83
C LEU A 199 14.70 -0.15 -5.70
N GLY A 200 14.13 1.05 -5.92
CA GLY A 200 14.09 2.08 -4.90
C GLY A 200 13.19 1.66 -3.73
N SER A 201 12.05 1.04 -4.03
CA SER A 201 11.16 0.44 -3.02
C SER A 201 11.84 -0.68 -2.24
N CYS A 202 12.68 -1.49 -2.88
CA CYS A 202 13.50 -2.50 -2.21
C CYS A 202 14.51 -1.89 -1.24
N LEU A 203 15.19 -0.79 -1.62
CA LEU A 203 16.06 -0.06 -0.70
C LEU A 203 15.27 0.48 0.50
N ILE A 204 14.11 1.13 0.27
CA ILE A 204 13.24 1.63 1.34
C ILE A 204 12.84 0.51 2.28
N TYR A 205 12.47 -0.65 1.72
CA TYR A 205 12.12 -1.82 2.52
C TYR A 205 13.28 -2.25 3.41
N HIS A 206 14.46 -2.43 2.83
CA HIS A 206 15.65 -2.96 3.51
C HIS A 206 16.31 -2.01 4.48
N GLU A 207 16.02 -0.70 4.43
CA GLU A 207 16.60 0.30 5.33
C GLU A 207 15.60 0.79 6.39
N LEU A 208 14.33 0.98 6.02
CA LEU A 208 13.32 1.63 6.88
C LEU A 208 12.23 0.70 7.41
N ILE A 209 11.90 -0.37 6.67
CA ILE A 209 10.79 -1.26 7.02
C ILE A 209 11.31 -2.48 7.77
N ASP A 210 12.31 -3.15 7.20
CA ASP A 210 12.89 -4.39 7.70
C ASP A 210 14.41 -4.35 7.51
N ASN A 211 15.10 -3.67 8.45
CA ASN A 211 16.53 -3.45 8.34
C ASN A 211 17.32 -4.77 8.49
N HIS A 212 18.06 -5.12 7.44
CA HIS A 212 18.86 -6.34 7.40
C HIS A 212 20.21 -6.20 8.12
N GLN A 213 20.75 -4.98 8.27
CA GLN A 213 22.02 -4.72 8.94
C GLN A 213 21.95 -4.95 10.46
N THR A 214 20.77 -4.85 11.06
CA THR A 214 20.54 -5.30 12.45
C THR A 214 20.64 -6.82 12.62
N ARG A 215 20.72 -7.59 11.51
CA ARG A 215 20.82 -9.06 11.52
C ARG A 215 22.25 -9.58 11.32
N SER A 216 23.16 -8.77 10.78
CA SER A 216 24.50 -9.20 10.34
C SER A 216 25.64 -8.91 11.33
N GLY A 217 25.39 -8.17 12.40
CA GLY A 217 26.36 -7.95 13.47
C GLY A 217 26.30 -9.09 14.48
N GLU A 218 27.44 -9.75 14.72
CA GLU A 218 27.67 -10.74 15.78
C GLU A 218 27.39 -10.18 17.19
N SER A 219 26.13 -10.00 17.54
CA SER A 219 25.63 -10.00 18.90
C SER A 219 24.12 -9.95 18.83
N THR A 220 23.54 -11.15 18.82
CA THR A 220 22.27 -11.51 19.44
C THR A 220 21.04 -11.53 18.53
N GLY A 221 20.52 -12.74 18.30
CA GLY A 221 19.23 -13.04 17.65
C GLY A 221 18.01 -12.58 18.46
N ILE A 222 18.12 -11.42 19.10
CA ILE A 222 17.18 -10.90 20.10
C ILE A 222 16.39 -9.73 19.53
N ASN A 223 16.85 -9.08 18.46
CA ASN A 223 16.05 -8.08 17.76
C ASN A 223 16.01 -8.43 16.27
N PHE A 224 15.08 -9.29 15.85
CA PHE A 224 14.72 -9.40 14.41
C PHE A 224 13.93 -8.18 13.93
N GLN A 225 13.58 -7.27 14.84
CA GLN A 225 12.88 -6.03 14.56
C GLN A 225 13.85 -4.85 14.65
N ASN A 226 13.93 -4.05 13.58
CA ASN A 226 14.72 -2.82 13.56
C ASN A 226 14.32 -1.92 14.76
N SER A 227 15.24 -1.71 15.71
CA SER A 227 15.08 -0.84 16.87
C SER A 227 15.37 0.63 16.55
N TYR A 228 15.90 0.91 15.37
CA TYR A 228 16.28 2.24 14.89
C TYR A 228 15.42 2.63 13.68
N ILE A 229 14.21 3.12 13.94
CA ILE A 229 13.36 3.71 12.90
C ILE A 229 13.50 5.22 12.99
N PRO A 230 14.17 5.86 12.02
CA PRO A 230 14.48 7.29 12.10
C PRO A 230 13.21 8.16 12.04
N PHE A 231 12.15 7.67 11.38
CA PHE A 231 10.80 8.24 11.37
C PHE A 231 9.77 7.22 10.83
N LEU A 232 8.48 7.45 11.11
CA LEU A 232 7.39 6.58 10.64
C LEU A 232 7.03 6.85 9.17
N VAL A 233 6.97 5.80 8.36
CA VAL A 233 6.54 5.88 6.95
C VAL A 233 5.02 6.02 6.88
N ALA A 234 4.53 7.07 6.22
CA ALA A 234 3.10 7.35 6.12
C ALA A 234 2.30 6.20 5.48
N ASN A 235 1.07 5.96 5.96
CA ASN A 235 0.22 4.86 5.49
C ASN A 235 -0.05 4.86 3.98
N SER A 236 -0.28 6.01 3.38
CA SER A 236 -0.46 6.12 1.92
C SER A 236 0.77 5.69 1.13
N LEU A 237 1.97 5.84 1.69
CA LEU A 237 3.22 5.35 1.09
C LEU A 237 3.35 3.84 1.28
N LEU A 238 2.92 3.29 2.43
CA LEU A 238 2.87 1.84 2.65
C LEU A 238 1.93 1.15 1.64
N GLU A 239 0.76 1.74 1.36
CA GLU A 239 -0.15 1.23 0.32
C GLU A 239 0.51 1.21 -1.06
N LYS A 240 1.19 2.30 -1.44
CA LYS A 240 1.92 2.39 -2.71
C LYS A 240 3.04 1.34 -2.80
N LEU A 241 3.81 1.15 -1.74
CA LEU A 241 4.84 0.11 -1.68
C LEU A 241 4.22 -1.28 -1.85
N GLY A 242 3.09 -1.56 -1.17
CA GLY A 242 2.33 -2.80 -1.35
C GLY A 242 1.91 -3.03 -2.80
N SER A 243 1.42 -2.00 -3.49
CA SER A 243 1.05 -2.07 -4.91
C SER A 243 2.26 -2.30 -5.82
N ILE A 244 3.38 -1.60 -5.58
CA ILE A 244 4.63 -1.78 -6.34
C ILE A 244 5.12 -3.23 -6.20
N PHE A 245 5.20 -3.76 -4.99
CA PHE A 245 5.62 -5.14 -4.75
C PHE A 245 4.62 -6.16 -5.34
N SER A 246 3.33 -5.87 -5.32
CA SER A 246 2.31 -6.74 -5.94
C SER A 246 2.48 -6.83 -7.45
N ASN A 247 2.71 -5.70 -8.11
CA ASN A 247 2.98 -5.63 -9.56
C ASN A 247 4.28 -6.35 -9.95
N ASN A 248 5.25 -6.43 -9.03
CA ASN A 248 6.54 -7.10 -9.24
C ASN A 248 6.58 -8.54 -8.70
N ARG A 249 5.43 -9.13 -8.31
CA ARG A 249 5.35 -10.51 -7.79
C ARG A 249 6.27 -10.74 -6.58
N ASP A 250 6.21 -9.84 -5.61
CA ASP A 250 7.05 -9.89 -4.41
C ASP A 250 6.20 -9.93 -3.14
N PRO A 251 5.54 -11.08 -2.84
CA PRO A 251 4.67 -11.21 -1.69
C PRO A 251 5.42 -11.13 -0.36
N MET A 252 6.72 -11.46 -0.35
CA MET A 252 7.54 -11.45 0.87
C MET A 252 7.70 -10.03 1.40
N ARG A 253 8.03 -9.07 0.53
CA ARG A 253 8.13 -7.66 0.95
C ARG A 253 6.78 -7.07 1.34
N ILE A 254 5.68 -7.46 0.69
CA ILE A 254 4.32 -7.06 1.13
C ILE A 254 4.04 -7.56 2.55
N ASN A 255 4.44 -8.78 2.87
CA ASN A 255 4.27 -9.32 4.23
C ASN A 255 5.11 -8.55 5.27
N GLY A 256 6.33 -8.13 4.92
CA GLY A 256 7.14 -7.26 5.77
C GLY A 256 6.52 -5.87 5.96
N VAL A 257 6.00 -5.24 4.89
CA VAL A 257 5.23 -3.98 4.97
C VAL A 257 4.00 -4.15 5.85
N LEU A 258 3.28 -5.26 5.71
CA LEU A 258 2.16 -5.61 6.59
C LEU A 258 2.62 -5.66 8.04
N ASN A 259 3.69 -6.37 8.35
CA ASN A 259 4.23 -6.50 9.72
C ASN A 259 4.64 -5.15 10.30
N TYR A 260 5.31 -4.30 9.51
CA TYR A 260 5.59 -2.91 9.87
C TYR A 260 4.30 -2.14 10.18
N HIS A 261 3.27 -2.30 9.35
CA HIS A 261 1.96 -1.68 9.63
C HIS A 261 1.34 -2.20 10.94
N LYS A 262 1.39 -3.51 11.21
CA LYS A 262 0.89 -4.08 12.49
C LYS A 262 1.59 -3.46 13.69
N ARG A 263 2.91 -3.29 13.54
CA ARG A 263 3.80 -2.78 14.56
C ARG A 263 3.52 -1.33 14.90
N PHE A 264 3.36 -0.44 13.91
CA PHE A 264 3.26 1.00 14.16
C PHE A 264 1.86 1.59 14.08
N TYR A 265 0.92 0.93 13.41
CA TYR A 265 -0.39 1.48 13.08
C TYR A 265 -1.54 0.65 13.64
N SER A 266 -2.64 1.33 13.99
CA SER A 266 -3.89 0.69 14.40
C SER A 266 -4.66 0.18 13.19
N TYR A 267 -5.10 -1.09 13.20
CA TYR A 267 -5.94 -1.60 12.09
C TYR A 267 -7.30 -0.93 12.00
N SER A 268 -7.89 -0.47 13.11
CA SER A 268 -9.17 0.25 13.06
C SER A 268 -8.98 1.71 12.65
N GLY A 269 -7.87 2.33 13.08
CA GLY A 269 -7.53 3.71 12.70
C GLY A 269 -7.12 3.83 11.23
N HIS A 270 -6.56 2.76 10.67
CA HIS A 270 -6.06 2.70 9.29
C HIS A 270 -6.56 1.42 8.58
N ALA A 271 -7.88 1.20 8.66
CA ALA A 271 -8.53 0.00 8.12
C ALA A 271 -8.38 -0.11 6.60
N ASP A 272 -8.39 1.02 5.89
CA ASP A 272 -8.23 1.07 4.44
C ASP A 272 -6.82 0.63 4.02
N THR A 273 -5.80 1.11 4.72
CA THR A 273 -4.40 0.69 4.51
C THR A 273 -4.21 -0.78 4.79
N TYR A 274 -4.76 -1.27 5.90
CA TYR A 274 -4.70 -2.68 6.24
C TYR A 274 -5.43 -3.56 5.20
N LYS A 275 -6.60 -3.12 4.72
CA LYS A 275 -7.32 -3.77 3.61
C LYS A 275 -6.46 -3.79 2.35
N SER A 276 -5.94 -2.64 1.94
CA SER A 276 -5.13 -2.48 0.72
C SER A 276 -3.90 -3.40 0.70
N LEU A 277 -3.15 -3.44 1.81
CA LEU A 277 -1.99 -4.31 1.95
C LEU A 277 -2.36 -5.81 1.93
N ARG A 278 -3.49 -6.19 2.55
CA ARG A 278 -3.99 -7.57 2.51
C ARG A 278 -4.47 -7.98 1.11
N CYS A 279 -5.13 -7.08 0.38
CA CYS A 279 -5.48 -7.29 -1.03
C CYS A 279 -4.22 -7.46 -1.88
N SER A 280 -3.24 -6.57 -1.74
CA SER A 280 -1.96 -6.62 -2.46
C SER A 280 -1.24 -7.96 -2.29
N LEU A 281 -1.29 -8.54 -1.07
CA LEU A 281 -0.68 -9.83 -0.78
C LEU A 281 -1.38 -10.99 -1.50
N VAL A 282 -2.72 -10.99 -1.51
CA VAL A 282 -3.50 -12.00 -2.26
C VAL A 282 -3.22 -11.88 -3.75
N GLU A 283 -3.22 -10.66 -4.28
CA GLU A 283 -2.94 -10.39 -5.70
C GLU A 283 -1.51 -10.78 -6.09
N ALA A 284 -0.52 -10.56 -5.23
CA ALA A 284 0.87 -10.95 -5.50
C ALA A 284 1.03 -12.47 -5.67
N TYR A 285 0.53 -13.27 -4.71
CA TYR A 285 0.54 -14.73 -4.83
C TYR A 285 -0.32 -15.23 -6.01
N SER A 286 -1.39 -14.51 -6.33
CA SER A 286 -2.24 -14.84 -7.47
C SER A 286 -1.50 -14.62 -8.80
N ASN A 287 -0.74 -13.53 -8.91
CA ASN A 287 0.07 -13.20 -10.08
C ASN A 287 1.29 -14.14 -10.24
N GLU A 288 1.79 -14.71 -9.14
CA GLU A 288 2.76 -15.82 -9.17
C GLU A 288 2.14 -17.17 -9.60
N GLY A 289 0.82 -17.30 -9.59
CA GLY A 289 0.11 -18.55 -9.86
C GLY A 289 0.05 -19.52 -8.67
N ASN A 290 0.43 -19.09 -7.47
CA ASN A 290 0.42 -19.93 -6.27
C ASN A 290 -0.97 -19.95 -5.62
N LEU A 291 -1.83 -20.87 -6.07
CA LEU A 291 -3.20 -20.99 -5.56
C LEU A 291 -3.27 -21.27 -4.05
N GLY A 292 -2.37 -22.11 -3.53
CA GLY A 292 -2.38 -22.51 -2.12
C GLY A 292 -2.17 -21.33 -1.18
N GLU A 293 -1.12 -20.53 -1.42
CA GLU A 293 -0.87 -19.33 -0.63
C GLU A 293 -1.89 -18.23 -0.91
N ALA A 294 -2.36 -18.07 -2.16
CA ALA A 294 -3.43 -17.13 -2.48
C ALA A 294 -4.72 -17.43 -1.70
N LEU A 295 -5.16 -18.69 -1.64
CA LEU A 295 -6.36 -19.11 -0.87
C LEU A 295 -6.17 -18.93 0.64
N LYS A 296 -4.99 -19.23 1.16
CA LYS A 296 -4.65 -19.03 2.58
C LYS A 296 -4.71 -17.54 2.95
N HIS A 297 -4.13 -16.67 2.13
CA HIS A 297 -4.17 -15.24 2.38
C HIS A 297 -5.56 -14.64 2.13
N PHE A 298 -6.28 -15.12 1.11
CA PHE A 298 -7.69 -14.77 0.88
C PHE A 298 -8.55 -15.10 2.10
N ARG A 299 -8.39 -16.28 2.70
CA ARG A 299 -9.12 -16.67 3.91
C ARG A 299 -8.88 -15.65 5.03
N THR A 300 -7.63 -15.24 5.25
CA THR A 300 -7.31 -14.23 6.28
C THR A 300 -7.92 -12.86 5.95
N LEU A 301 -7.92 -12.45 4.68
CA LEU A 301 -8.57 -11.22 4.21
C LEU A 301 -10.08 -11.29 4.41
N ALA A 302 -10.73 -12.40 4.06
CA ALA A 302 -12.18 -12.54 4.19
C ALA A 302 -12.65 -12.38 5.64
N PHE A 303 -11.90 -12.85 6.63
CA PHE A 303 -12.28 -12.70 8.03
C PHE A 303 -12.28 -11.25 8.54
N ILE A 304 -11.55 -10.32 7.89
CA ILE A 304 -11.42 -8.94 8.38
C ILE A 304 -12.64 -8.07 8.12
N PHE A 305 -13.55 -8.51 7.24
CA PHE A 305 -14.76 -7.76 6.84
C PHE A 305 -15.96 -8.05 7.74
N LYS A 306 -16.66 -7.00 8.15
CA LYS A 306 -17.90 -7.12 8.94
C LYS A 306 -19.06 -7.68 8.13
N GLY A 307 -19.11 -7.40 6.83
CA GLY A 307 -20.15 -7.88 5.93
C GLY A 307 -20.12 -9.40 5.69
N HIS A 308 -19.12 -10.11 6.19
CA HIS A 308 -19.01 -11.56 6.11
C HIS A 308 -19.45 -12.25 7.42
N ARG A 309 -20.16 -11.52 8.29
CA ARG A 309 -20.70 -12.05 9.54
C ARG A 309 -22.17 -11.72 9.69
N ASN A 310 -22.85 -12.54 10.48
CA ASN A 310 -24.20 -12.28 10.97
C ASN A 310 -24.18 -11.07 11.91
N TYR A 311 -24.17 -9.87 11.36
CA TYR A 311 -24.16 -8.66 12.15
C TYR A 311 -25.59 -8.38 12.65
N LYS A 312 -25.84 -8.56 13.94
CA LYS A 312 -27.01 -7.98 14.59
C LYS A 312 -26.68 -6.53 14.93
N LYS A 313 -27.55 -5.60 14.54
CA LYS A 313 -27.38 -4.14 14.75
C LYS A 313 -27.37 -3.71 16.23
N ASN A 314 -27.49 -4.66 17.16
CA ASN A 314 -27.52 -4.42 18.60
C ASN A 314 -26.30 -5.07 19.26
N GLU A 315 -25.31 -4.24 19.57
CA GLU A 315 -24.60 -4.20 20.85
C GLU A 315 -23.67 -2.98 20.81
N SER A 316 -23.64 -2.23 21.90
CA SER A 316 -22.94 -0.96 22.10
C SER A 316 -21.61 -0.86 21.33
N ILE A 317 -21.60 0.00 20.30
CA ILE A 317 -20.45 0.38 19.45
C ILE A 317 -19.28 0.99 20.28
N SER A 318 -19.43 1.12 21.59
CA SER A 318 -18.39 1.56 22.50
C SER A 318 -17.28 0.53 22.68
N THR A 319 -17.51 -0.78 22.70
CA THR A 319 -16.49 -1.74 23.18
C THR A 319 -15.27 -1.88 22.25
N PRO A 320 -15.41 -2.09 20.92
CA PRO A 320 -14.26 -2.22 20.03
C PRO A 320 -13.56 -0.90 19.73
N LYS A 321 -14.30 0.21 19.66
CA LYS A 321 -13.73 1.55 19.44
C LYS A 321 -13.02 2.06 20.70
N MET A 322 -13.60 1.82 21.88
CA MET A 322 -12.97 2.16 23.16
C MET A 322 -11.76 1.28 23.42
N SER A 323 -11.81 -0.03 23.10
CA SER A 323 -10.64 -0.92 23.14
C SER A 323 -9.57 -0.48 22.15
N ALA A 324 -9.91 -0.19 20.89
CA ALA A 324 -8.94 0.35 19.93
C ALA A 324 -8.29 1.66 20.41
N PHE A 325 -9.07 2.55 21.01
CA PHE A 325 -8.61 3.83 21.50
C PHE A 325 -7.78 3.71 22.79
N SER A 326 -8.18 2.84 23.73
CA SER A 326 -7.40 2.57 24.94
C SER A 326 -6.09 1.88 24.61
N HIS A 327 -6.09 0.92 23.68
CA HIS A 327 -4.87 0.25 23.21
C HIS A 327 -3.96 1.24 22.46
N PHE A 328 -4.52 2.11 21.60
CA PHE A 328 -3.73 3.18 20.97
C PHE A 328 -3.09 4.12 22.00
N ARG A 329 -3.85 4.59 22.99
CA ARG A 329 -3.37 5.51 24.02
C ARG A 329 -2.29 4.86 24.88
N TRP A 330 -2.54 3.63 25.34
CA TRP A 330 -1.59 2.82 26.09
C TRP A 330 -0.30 2.57 25.30
N ARG A 331 -0.41 2.20 24.01
CA ARG A 331 0.75 2.03 23.11
C ARG A 331 1.56 3.30 22.95
N ARG A 332 0.90 4.43 22.67
CA ARG A 332 1.56 5.73 22.53
C ARG A 332 2.30 6.10 23.81
N ASP A 333 1.67 5.88 24.96
CA ASP A 333 2.24 6.20 26.26
C ASP A 333 3.39 5.23 26.62
N ASN A 334 3.33 3.95 26.22
CA ASN A 334 4.43 2.99 26.36
C ASN A 334 5.62 3.29 25.44
N ILE A 335 5.38 3.62 24.16
CA ILE A 335 6.43 4.08 23.23
C ILE A 335 7.11 5.34 23.79
N LYS A 336 6.32 6.23 24.38
CA LYS A 336 6.81 7.47 24.99
C LYS A 336 7.62 7.23 26.27
N ASN A 337 7.25 6.22 27.07
CA ASN A 337 7.81 6.01 28.42
C ASN A 337 8.85 4.88 28.48
N ASN A 338 8.98 4.06 27.43
CA ASN A 338 9.90 2.92 27.35
C ASN A 338 9.82 1.98 28.57
N ASN A 339 8.60 1.70 29.03
CA ASN A 339 8.37 0.93 30.26
C ASN A 339 8.72 -0.54 30.05
N TYR A 340 9.88 -0.94 30.56
CA TYR A 340 10.43 -2.30 30.51
C TYR A 340 9.84 -3.27 31.55
N ASP A 341 8.93 -2.79 32.41
CA ASP A 341 8.58 -3.50 33.62
C ASP A 341 7.31 -4.33 33.48
N SER A 342 7.54 -5.65 33.42
CA SER A 342 6.73 -6.72 34.00
C SER A 342 5.28 -6.86 33.51
N ILE A 343 4.94 -8.09 33.08
CA ILE A 343 3.58 -8.63 32.81
C ILE A 343 3.21 -8.71 31.31
N SER A 344 3.81 -9.67 30.59
CA SER A 344 3.26 -10.15 29.30
C SER A 344 4.15 -11.24 28.66
N GLN A 345 4.08 -12.47 29.18
CA GLN A 345 4.39 -13.59 28.30
C GLN A 345 3.30 -13.62 27.20
N VAL A 346 3.69 -13.37 25.95
CA VAL A 346 2.82 -13.58 24.79
C VAL A 346 2.31 -15.02 24.86
N PRO A 347 1.00 -15.28 24.86
CA PRO A 347 0.48 -16.64 24.89
C PRO A 347 0.96 -17.45 23.68
N ASP A 348 1.43 -18.68 23.86
CA ASP A 348 1.99 -19.51 22.79
C ASP A 348 1.06 -19.69 21.59
N LYS A 349 -0.27 -19.64 21.82
CA LYS A 349 -1.31 -19.76 20.80
C LYS A 349 -1.29 -18.65 19.74
N ILE A 350 -0.72 -17.49 20.06
CA ILE A 350 -0.63 -16.36 19.14
C ILE A 350 0.77 -16.13 18.63
N LYS A 351 1.80 -16.83 19.12
CA LYS A 351 3.19 -16.71 18.65
C LYS A 351 3.34 -17.22 17.21
N THR A 352 4.10 -16.49 16.42
CA THR A 352 4.64 -16.90 15.13
C THR A 352 5.95 -17.65 15.32
N SER A 353 6.42 -18.32 14.27
CA SER A 353 7.73 -18.98 14.25
C SER A 353 8.88 -18.04 14.64
N LEU A 354 8.77 -16.75 14.29
CA LEU A 354 9.77 -15.73 14.60
C LEU A 354 9.85 -15.46 16.11
N ASP A 355 8.70 -15.41 16.80
CA ASP A 355 8.63 -15.15 18.24
C ASP A 355 9.27 -16.28 19.06
N PHE A 356 9.13 -17.52 18.59
CA PHE A 356 9.79 -18.67 19.21
C PHE A 356 11.31 -18.63 19.03
N GLN A 357 11.79 -18.17 17.87
CA GLN A 357 13.21 -18.00 17.59
C GLN A 357 13.81 -16.88 18.45
N GLU A 358 13.12 -15.73 18.57
CA GLU A 358 13.49 -14.63 19.46
C GLU A 358 13.60 -15.05 20.92
N GLU A 359 12.63 -15.83 21.40
CA GLU A 359 12.64 -16.35 22.77
C GLU A 359 13.79 -17.31 23.02
N ALA A 360 14.06 -18.21 22.07
CA ALA A 360 15.16 -19.16 22.18
C ALA A 360 16.51 -18.44 22.22
N SER A 361 16.75 -17.52 21.29
CA SER A 361 17.99 -16.74 21.22
C SER A 361 18.17 -15.82 22.43
N SER A 362 17.08 -15.26 22.99
CA SER A 362 17.16 -14.45 24.21
C SER A 362 17.58 -15.21 25.46
N LYS A 363 17.09 -16.45 25.60
CA LYS A 363 17.44 -17.34 26.71
C LYS A 363 18.89 -17.81 26.60
N GLU A 364 19.34 -18.12 25.38
CA GLU A 364 20.71 -18.58 25.13
C GLU A 364 21.76 -17.50 25.47
N LEU A 365 21.44 -16.24 25.20
CA LEU A 365 22.39 -15.13 25.35
C LEU A 365 22.17 -14.29 26.62
N ASN A 366 21.23 -14.70 27.48
CA ASN A 366 20.93 -14.08 28.77
C ASN A 366 20.64 -12.56 28.68
N MET A 367 20.00 -12.11 27.60
CA MET A 367 19.62 -10.70 27.43
C MET A 367 18.12 -10.49 27.49
N LYS A 368 17.74 -9.26 27.86
CA LYS A 368 16.34 -8.83 27.92
C LYS A 368 15.92 -8.34 26.53
N LEU A 369 14.99 -9.06 25.90
CA LEU A 369 14.38 -8.66 24.63
C LEU A 369 13.80 -7.24 24.73
N PHE A 370 14.09 -6.38 23.75
CA PHE A 370 13.32 -5.15 23.56
C PHE A 370 11.96 -5.55 23.01
N ARG A 371 11.01 -5.74 23.92
CA ARG A 371 9.60 -5.97 23.61
C ARG A 371 8.88 -4.67 23.92
N PRO A 372 8.71 -3.74 22.96
CA PRO A 372 7.48 -2.96 23.04
C PRO A 372 6.39 -4.01 23.15
N ASP A 373 5.52 -3.93 24.16
CA ASP A 373 4.36 -4.83 24.18
C ASP A 373 3.52 -4.51 22.94
N GLU A 374 3.89 -5.17 21.86
CA GLU A 374 3.13 -5.35 20.67
C GLU A 374 2.04 -6.31 21.08
N GLU A 375 1.07 -5.79 21.82
CA GLU A 375 -0.25 -6.32 21.72
C GLU A 375 -0.60 -6.20 20.24
N ARG A 376 -0.39 -7.33 19.55
CA ARG A 376 -0.84 -7.57 18.20
C ARG A 376 -2.25 -7.04 18.20
N ASN A 377 -2.57 -6.13 17.27
CA ASN A 377 -3.93 -5.63 17.07
C ASN A 377 -4.89 -6.76 16.62
N VAL A 378 -4.82 -7.96 17.22
CA VAL A 378 -5.85 -8.96 17.10
C VAL A 378 -6.92 -8.49 18.06
N TYR A 379 -8.05 -8.07 17.50
CA TYR A 379 -9.28 -7.85 18.25
C TYR A 379 -9.88 -9.20 18.71
N THR A 380 -9.03 -10.06 19.25
CA THR A 380 -9.34 -11.22 20.07
C THR A 380 -8.63 -10.98 21.38
N TYR A 381 -9.37 -10.65 22.43
CA TYR A 381 -8.91 -11.05 23.75
C TYR A 381 -8.65 -12.58 23.72
N PRO A 382 -7.64 -13.11 24.40
CA PRO A 382 -7.53 -14.55 24.62
C PRO A 382 -8.87 -15.10 25.12
N GLY A 383 -9.48 -16.03 24.37
CA GLY A 383 -10.81 -16.58 24.67
C GLY A 383 -12.01 -15.90 23.99
N HIS A 384 -11.81 -14.81 23.24
CA HIS A 384 -12.86 -14.11 22.49
C HIS A 384 -12.75 -14.30 20.97
N SER A 385 -13.90 -14.28 20.28
CA SER A 385 -13.97 -14.39 18.82
C SER A 385 -13.36 -13.17 18.14
N TYR A 386 -12.64 -13.37 17.02
CA TYR A 386 -12.08 -12.30 16.18
C TYR A 386 -13.10 -11.21 15.91
N ILE A 387 -12.78 -9.92 16.08
CA ILE A 387 -13.70 -8.83 15.71
C ILE A 387 -13.25 -8.25 14.35
N PRO A 388 -14.11 -8.27 13.30
CA PRO A 388 -13.76 -7.68 12.01
C PRO A 388 -13.64 -6.16 12.09
N VAL A 389 -12.66 -5.62 11.37
CA VAL A 389 -12.24 -4.21 11.47
C VAL A 389 -12.64 -3.40 10.24
N VAL A 390 -12.84 -4.05 9.10
CA VAL A 390 -13.17 -3.41 7.83
C VAL A 390 -14.68 -3.44 7.61
N ASP A 391 -15.25 -2.29 7.30
CA ASP A 391 -16.65 -2.17 6.93
C ASP A 391 -16.92 -2.69 5.50
N GLY A 392 -18.15 -3.10 5.23
CA GLY A 392 -18.54 -3.66 3.94
C GLY A 392 -18.09 -5.11 3.74
N SER A 393 -17.91 -5.49 2.48
CA SER A 393 -17.61 -6.84 2.03
C SER A 393 -16.65 -6.80 0.84
N LEU A 394 -15.97 -7.92 0.59
CA LEU A 394 -15.09 -8.06 -0.55
C LEU A 394 -15.90 -8.09 -1.85
N ARG A 395 -15.41 -7.38 -2.88
CA ARG A 395 -15.97 -7.37 -4.24
C ARG A 395 -15.02 -8.06 -5.20
N LEU A 396 -15.55 -8.56 -6.32
CA LEU A 396 -14.74 -9.20 -7.37
C LEU A 396 -13.69 -8.26 -7.97
N SER A 397 -14.03 -6.97 -8.10
CA SER A 397 -13.13 -5.93 -8.59
C SER A 397 -11.97 -5.63 -7.64
N ASP A 398 -12.06 -6.04 -6.38
CA ASP A 398 -10.98 -5.81 -5.41
C ASP A 398 -9.78 -6.74 -5.65
N LEU A 399 -9.98 -7.88 -6.35
CA LEU A 399 -8.99 -8.93 -6.54
C LEU A 399 -8.99 -9.52 -7.97
N PRO A 400 -8.56 -8.75 -9.00
CA PRO A 400 -8.62 -9.18 -10.39
C PRO A 400 -7.67 -10.35 -10.74
N TYR A 401 -6.42 -10.37 -10.25
CA TYR A 401 -5.50 -11.48 -10.51
C TYR A 401 -5.95 -12.75 -9.79
N PHE A 402 -6.47 -12.63 -8.56
CA PHE A 402 -7.05 -13.77 -7.86
C PHE A 402 -8.23 -14.36 -8.63
N ARG A 403 -9.13 -13.51 -9.15
CA ARG A 403 -10.23 -13.95 -10.01
C ARG A 403 -9.73 -14.69 -11.25
N SER A 404 -8.72 -14.16 -11.94
CA SER A 404 -8.12 -14.83 -13.09
C SER A 404 -7.53 -16.19 -12.73
N LEU A 405 -6.83 -16.30 -11.59
CA LEU A 405 -6.27 -17.56 -11.12
C LEU A 405 -7.37 -18.58 -10.79
N ILE A 406 -8.44 -18.16 -10.11
CA ILE A 406 -9.60 -19.00 -9.82
C ILE A 406 -10.27 -19.47 -11.11
N ASN A 407 -10.43 -18.58 -12.09
CA ASN A 407 -11.02 -18.92 -13.39
C ASN A 407 -10.25 -20.04 -14.10
N SER A 408 -8.92 -19.90 -14.22
CA SER A 408 -8.07 -20.93 -14.84
C SER A 408 -8.17 -22.29 -14.12
N ASN A 409 -8.25 -22.28 -12.79
CA ASN A 409 -8.39 -23.50 -12.00
C ASN A 409 -9.78 -24.14 -12.15
N ILE A 410 -10.84 -23.34 -12.20
CA ILE A 410 -12.21 -23.83 -12.45
C ILE A 410 -12.31 -24.40 -13.85
N GLN A 411 -11.77 -23.74 -14.86
CA GLN A 411 -11.77 -24.25 -16.23
C GLN A 411 -11.07 -25.62 -16.30
N HIS A 412 -9.93 -25.78 -15.63
CA HIS A 412 -9.25 -27.06 -15.54
C HIS A 412 -10.10 -28.12 -14.82
N LEU A 413 -10.72 -27.78 -13.69
CA LEU A 413 -11.60 -28.68 -12.93
C LEU A 413 -12.83 -29.10 -13.76
N MET A 414 -13.45 -28.16 -14.46
CA MET A 414 -14.63 -28.42 -15.30
C MET A 414 -14.29 -29.25 -16.54
N ASN A 415 -13.08 -29.16 -17.08
CA ASN A 415 -12.68 -30.00 -18.20
C ASN A 415 -12.29 -31.43 -17.77
N ASN A 416 -11.69 -31.60 -16.59
CA ASN A 416 -11.03 -32.85 -16.20
C ASN A 416 -11.78 -33.69 -15.15
N SER A 417 -12.79 -33.15 -14.47
CA SER A 417 -13.49 -33.88 -13.41
C SER A 417 -14.71 -34.67 -13.92
N GLY A 418 -15.07 -35.77 -13.27
CA GLY A 418 -16.31 -36.53 -13.52
C GLY A 418 -17.55 -35.84 -12.90
N PRO A 419 -18.65 -36.55 -12.62
CA PRO A 419 -19.87 -35.94 -12.04
C PRO A 419 -19.68 -35.27 -10.65
N GLU A 420 -18.56 -35.52 -9.97
CA GLU A 420 -18.24 -35.01 -8.62
C GLU A 420 -17.70 -33.56 -8.59
N ARG A 421 -17.75 -32.83 -9.71
CA ARG A 421 -17.18 -31.46 -9.85
C ARG A 421 -17.74 -30.50 -8.80
N LEU A 422 -19.05 -30.54 -8.60
CA LEU A 422 -19.75 -29.67 -7.66
C LEU A 422 -19.28 -29.91 -6.23
N ASP A 423 -19.11 -31.16 -5.82
CA ASP A 423 -18.70 -31.48 -4.45
C ASP A 423 -17.23 -31.08 -4.22
N SER A 424 -16.38 -31.19 -5.25
CA SER A 424 -15.02 -30.63 -5.22
C SER A 424 -15.03 -29.11 -5.04
N LEU A 425 -15.85 -28.37 -5.78
CA LEU A 425 -15.99 -26.92 -5.62
C LEU A 425 -16.52 -26.54 -4.22
N MET A 426 -17.48 -27.30 -3.68
CA MET A 426 -17.95 -27.08 -2.31
C MET A 426 -16.86 -27.34 -1.27
N ASN A 427 -16.00 -28.34 -1.48
CA ASN A 427 -14.84 -28.61 -0.63
C ASN A 427 -13.80 -27.47 -0.68
N TYR A 428 -13.59 -26.87 -1.86
CA TYR A 428 -12.75 -25.67 -1.99
C TYR A 428 -13.29 -24.51 -1.16
N ILE A 429 -14.61 -24.26 -1.23
CA ILE A 429 -15.25 -23.18 -0.47
C ILE A 429 -15.18 -23.46 1.04
N SER A 430 -15.45 -24.69 1.47
CA SER A 430 -15.44 -25.09 2.89
C SER A 430 -14.06 -25.10 3.51
N GLY A 431 -13.03 -25.49 2.76
CA GLY A 431 -11.63 -25.44 3.21
C GLY A 431 -11.07 -24.02 3.38
N CYS A 432 -11.69 -23.02 2.73
CA CYS A 432 -11.23 -21.64 2.73
C CYS A 432 -12.15 -20.72 3.56
N HIS A 433 -13.10 -20.07 2.90
CA HIS A 433 -14.11 -19.19 3.50
C HIS A 433 -15.32 -19.14 2.56
N PHE A 434 -16.55 -19.09 3.07
CA PHE A 434 -17.75 -19.14 2.25
C PHE A 434 -17.77 -18.08 1.14
N MET A 435 -17.22 -16.88 1.38
CA MET A 435 -17.08 -15.79 0.41
C MET A 435 -16.29 -16.13 -0.86
N LEU A 436 -15.52 -17.22 -0.88
CA LEU A 436 -14.87 -17.70 -2.10
C LEU A 436 -15.91 -18.03 -3.19
N HIS A 437 -17.13 -18.39 -2.80
CA HIS A 437 -18.19 -18.75 -3.75
C HIS A 437 -18.49 -17.64 -4.76
N ILE A 438 -18.33 -16.35 -4.42
CA ILE A 438 -18.63 -15.26 -5.37
C ILE A 438 -17.66 -15.31 -6.57
N PHE A 439 -16.37 -15.58 -6.28
CA PHE A 439 -15.36 -15.75 -7.33
C PHE A 439 -15.68 -16.99 -8.17
N ILE A 440 -15.99 -18.11 -7.53
CA ILE A 440 -16.33 -19.37 -8.22
C ILE A 440 -17.60 -19.22 -9.08
N ASN A 441 -18.66 -18.67 -8.51
CA ASN A 441 -19.94 -18.45 -9.17
C ASN A 441 -19.78 -17.53 -10.40
N SER A 442 -19.04 -16.42 -10.26
CA SER A 442 -18.76 -15.53 -11.40
C SER A 442 -17.98 -16.24 -12.52
N CYS A 443 -16.97 -17.05 -12.19
CA CYS A 443 -16.18 -17.78 -13.18
C CYS A 443 -17.01 -18.88 -13.87
N LEU A 444 -17.83 -19.63 -13.12
CA LEU A 444 -18.73 -20.64 -13.71
C LEU A 444 -19.70 -19.99 -14.70
N CYS A 445 -20.27 -18.83 -14.34
CA CYS A 445 -21.15 -18.06 -15.23
C CYS A 445 -20.42 -17.60 -16.51
N GLU A 446 -19.21 -17.05 -16.38
CA GLU A 446 -18.38 -16.62 -17.53
C GLU A 446 -17.97 -17.77 -18.45
N LEU A 447 -17.72 -18.96 -17.88
CA LEU A 447 -17.39 -20.17 -18.62
C LEU A 447 -18.63 -20.89 -19.19
N GLY A 448 -19.84 -20.40 -18.93
CA GLY A 448 -21.09 -20.96 -19.45
C GLY A 448 -21.69 -22.12 -18.64
N TYR A 449 -21.12 -22.47 -17.48
CA TYR A 449 -21.59 -23.52 -16.56
C TYR A 449 -22.70 -23.01 -15.62
N ILE A 450 -23.79 -22.51 -16.20
CA ILE A 450 -24.88 -21.82 -15.45
C ILE A 450 -25.60 -22.78 -14.49
N ASN A 451 -25.81 -24.04 -14.89
CA ASN A 451 -26.49 -25.04 -14.07
C ASN A 451 -25.69 -25.37 -12.80
N GLU A 452 -24.37 -25.50 -12.95
CA GLU A 452 -23.44 -25.74 -11.85
C GLU A 452 -23.34 -24.52 -10.94
N ALA A 453 -23.27 -23.31 -11.51
CA ALA A 453 -23.31 -22.06 -10.77
C ALA A 453 -24.56 -21.95 -9.89
N PHE A 454 -25.75 -22.21 -10.47
CA PHE A 454 -27.00 -22.21 -9.72
C PHE A 454 -27.04 -23.30 -8.65
N SER A 455 -26.64 -24.53 -9.00
CA SER A 455 -26.59 -25.67 -8.06
C SER A 455 -25.67 -25.41 -6.86
N LEU A 456 -24.53 -24.74 -7.09
CA LEU A 456 -23.62 -24.30 -6.04
C LEU A 456 -24.32 -23.38 -5.03
N LEU A 457 -25.03 -22.36 -5.52
CA LEU A 457 -25.76 -21.42 -4.67
C LEU A 457 -26.89 -22.09 -3.88
N VAL A 458 -27.61 -23.04 -4.50
CA VAL A 458 -28.67 -23.81 -3.82
C VAL A 458 -28.10 -24.72 -2.71
N LYS A 459 -26.89 -25.25 -2.90
CA LYS A 459 -26.20 -26.08 -1.89
C LYS A 459 -25.61 -25.27 -0.74
N LEU A 460 -25.15 -24.03 -0.96
CA LEU A 460 -24.47 -23.21 0.05
C LEU A 460 -25.21 -23.08 1.39
N PRO A 461 -26.52 -22.73 1.44
CA PRO A 461 -27.26 -22.62 2.71
C PRO A 461 -27.29 -23.90 3.53
N LYS A 462 -27.18 -25.07 2.88
CA LYS A 462 -27.16 -26.36 3.57
C LYS A 462 -25.81 -26.61 4.26
N ILE A 463 -24.70 -26.13 3.68
CA ILE A 463 -23.35 -26.25 4.24
C ILE A 463 -23.10 -25.21 5.33
N TYR A 464 -23.68 -24.00 5.17
CA TYR A 464 -23.52 -22.89 6.11
C TYR A 464 -24.85 -22.48 6.76
N PRO A 465 -25.54 -23.39 7.49
CA PRO A 465 -26.89 -23.12 8.01
C PRO A 465 -26.90 -22.02 9.10
N LYS A 466 -25.74 -21.75 9.69
CA LYS A 466 -25.58 -20.71 10.72
C LYS A 466 -25.37 -19.32 10.13
N VAL A 467 -25.11 -19.16 8.82
CA VAL A 467 -24.88 -17.84 8.19
C VAL A 467 -26.20 -17.33 7.64
N TYR A 468 -26.52 -16.05 7.86
CA TYR A 468 -27.74 -15.44 7.33
C TYR A 468 -27.74 -15.44 5.80
N SER A 469 -28.90 -15.72 5.19
CA SER A 469 -28.99 -15.93 3.75
C SER A 469 -28.56 -14.70 2.93
N ASN A 470 -28.80 -13.48 3.41
CA ASN A 470 -28.33 -12.24 2.77
C ASN A 470 -26.84 -11.93 2.95
N VAL A 471 -26.18 -12.58 3.91
CA VAL A 471 -24.71 -12.53 4.07
C VAL A 471 -24.05 -13.59 3.21
N LEU A 472 -24.69 -14.76 3.11
CA LEU A 472 -24.18 -15.91 2.39
C LEU A 472 -24.35 -15.79 0.88
N ILE A 473 -25.52 -15.34 0.41
CA ILE A 473 -25.86 -15.20 -1.01
C ILE A 473 -26.20 -13.73 -1.25
N ARG A 474 -25.52 -13.12 -2.22
CA ARG A 474 -25.63 -11.69 -2.47
C ARG A 474 -26.32 -11.39 -3.78
N GLU A 475 -26.67 -10.12 -3.95
CA GLU A 475 -27.23 -9.61 -5.19
C GLU A 475 -26.34 -9.89 -6.40
N GLU A 476 -25.02 -9.72 -6.22
CA GLU A 476 -24.05 -9.91 -7.29
C GLU A 476 -24.10 -11.33 -7.85
N ASP A 477 -24.41 -12.35 -7.02
CA ASP A 477 -24.51 -13.74 -7.47
C ASP A 477 -25.63 -13.96 -8.49
N PHE A 478 -26.78 -13.29 -8.27
CA PHE A 478 -27.92 -13.34 -9.18
C PHE A 478 -27.68 -12.52 -10.44
N ILE A 479 -26.97 -11.39 -10.34
CA ILE A 479 -26.58 -10.60 -11.51
C ILE A 479 -25.76 -11.45 -12.48
N TYR A 480 -24.75 -12.20 -12.00
CA TYR A 480 -23.95 -13.07 -12.86
C TYR A 480 -24.76 -14.17 -13.52
N LEU A 481 -25.68 -14.80 -12.79
CA LEU A 481 -26.56 -15.83 -13.33
C LEU A 481 -27.49 -15.28 -14.42
N PHE A 482 -28.11 -14.12 -14.19
CA PHE A 482 -29.01 -13.50 -15.17
C PHE A 482 -28.28 -13.01 -16.42
N GLU A 483 -27.09 -12.44 -16.28
CA GLU A 483 -26.25 -12.05 -17.42
C GLU A 483 -25.76 -13.28 -18.20
N ALA A 484 -25.41 -14.37 -17.54
CA ALA A 484 -25.03 -15.61 -18.20
C ALA A 484 -26.20 -16.21 -19.01
N CYS A 485 -27.43 -16.20 -18.45
CA CYS A 485 -28.62 -16.60 -19.20
C CYS A 485 -28.86 -15.68 -20.41
N LYS A 486 -28.68 -14.36 -20.25
CA LYS A 486 -28.81 -13.37 -21.33
C LYS A 486 -27.83 -13.66 -22.45
N HIS A 487 -26.57 -13.90 -22.10
CA HIS A 487 -25.52 -14.27 -23.05
C HIS A 487 -25.88 -15.55 -23.80
N ARG A 488 -26.33 -16.60 -23.10
CA ARG A 488 -26.75 -17.86 -23.74
C ARG A 488 -27.92 -17.66 -24.70
N PHE A 489 -28.93 -16.87 -24.34
CA PHE A 489 -30.03 -16.56 -25.27
C PHE A 489 -29.56 -15.84 -26.53
N ASN A 490 -28.63 -14.90 -26.38
CA ASN A 490 -28.10 -14.13 -27.50
C ASN A 490 -27.19 -14.97 -28.41
N SER A 491 -26.56 -16.02 -27.90
CA SER A 491 -25.70 -16.93 -28.69
C SER A 491 -26.47 -18.01 -29.44
N LEU A 492 -27.74 -18.27 -29.11
CA LEU A 492 -28.56 -19.30 -29.76
C LEU A 492 -29.23 -18.74 -31.02
N ASP A 493 -29.07 -19.44 -32.14
CA ASP A 493 -29.77 -19.19 -33.40
C ASP A 493 -31.01 -20.10 -33.51
N ILE A 494 -32.07 -19.66 -32.86
CA ILE A 494 -33.29 -20.44 -32.63
C ILE A 494 -34.07 -20.72 -33.93
N ASP A 495 -33.83 -19.96 -35.01
CA ASP A 495 -34.62 -20.05 -36.24
C ASP A 495 -34.17 -21.21 -37.16
N SER A 496 -33.02 -21.83 -36.90
CA SER A 496 -32.40 -22.82 -37.77
C SER A 496 -32.30 -24.23 -37.17
N ASP A 497 -32.47 -24.40 -35.85
CA ASP A 497 -32.15 -25.65 -35.15
C ASP A 497 -33.08 -25.98 -33.95
N TYR A 498 -33.76 -27.13 -34.02
CA TYR A 498 -34.64 -27.63 -32.96
C TYR A 498 -33.90 -27.86 -31.63
N THR A 499 -32.62 -28.23 -31.68
CA THR A 499 -31.81 -28.46 -30.46
C THR A 499 -31.55 -27.15 -29.72
N GLN A 500 -31.30 -26.07 -30.45
CA GLN A 500 -31.09 -24.73 -29.90
C GLN A 500 -32.39 -24.13 -29.34
N PHE A 501 -33.54 -24.42 -29.96
CA PHE A 501 -34.85 -24.07 -29.39
C PHE A 501 -35.06 -24.74 -28.03
N ASN A 502 -34.77 -26.04 -27.91
CA ASN A 502 -34.90 -26.76 -26.64
C ASN A 502 -33.94 -26.23 -25.57
N GLU A 503 -32.70 -25.90 -25.93
CA GLU A 503 -31.74 -25.26 -25.02
C GLU A 503 -32.22 -23.87 -24.54
N ALA A 504 -32.85 -23.09 -25.43
CA ALA A 504 -33.46 -21.81 -25.06
C ALA A 504 -34.61 -22.00 -24.06
N GLU A 505 -35.51 -22.96 -24.27
CA GLU A 505 -36.58 -23.27 -23.30
C GLU A 505 -36.03 -23.75 -21.95
N GLN A 506 -35.01 -24.62 -21.94
CA GLN A 506 -34.34 -25.05 -20.70
C GLN A 506 -33.69 -23.88 -19.96
N THR A 507 -33.05 -22.96 -20.69
CA THR A 507 -32.44 -21.75 -20.11
C THR A 507 -33.51 -20.81 -19.55
N TYR A 508 -34.67 -20.71 -20.20
CA TYR A 508 -35.81 -19.96 -19.68
C TYR A 508 -36.37 -20.58 -18.39
N GLN A 509 -36.51 -21.90 -18.32
CA GLN A 509 -36.92 -22.60 -17.09
C GLN A 509 -35.91 -22.36 -15.96
N LEU A 510 -34.62 -22.48 -16.23
CA LEU A 510 -33.56 -22.19 -15.26
C LEU A 510 -33.61 -20.73 -14.77
N LEU A 511 -33.81 -19.77 -15.67
CA LEU A 511 -33.96 -18.35 -15.30
C LEU A 511 -35.12 -18.13 -14.31
N HIS A 512 -36.24 -18.81 -14.55
CA HIS A 512 -37.39 -18.77 -13.65
C HIS A 512 -37.07 -19.41 -12.28
N GLU A 513 -36.39 -20.55 -12.25
CA GLU A 513 -35.93 -21.20 -11.02
C GLU A 513 -34.98 -20.32 -10.21
N ILE A 514 -34.03 -19.66 -10.87
CA ILE A 514 -33.11 -18.69 -10.25
C ILE A 514 -33.91 -17.55 -9.62
N LYS A 515 -34.93 -17.04 -10.31
CA LYS A 515 -35.80 -15.97 -9.79
C LYS A 515 -36.57 -16.40 -8.54
N LEU A 516 -37.17 -17.59 -8.55
CA LEU A 516 -37.85 -18.13 -7.37
C LEU A 516 -36.89 -18.34 -6.20
N PHE A 517 -35.68 -18.84 -6.47
CA PHE A 517 -34.65 -18.99 -5.46
C PHE A 517 -34.24 -17.64 -4.86
N GLN A 518 -34.05 -16.61 -5.70
CA GLN A 518 -33.78 -15.23 -5.28
C GLN A 518 -34.87 -14.70 -4.33
N GLU A 519 -36.14 -14.88 -4.68
CA GLU A 519 -37.27 -14.48 -3.84
C GLU A 519 -37.27 -15.22 -2.50
N SER A 520 -36.96 -16.52 -2.50
CA SER A 520 -36.86 -17.33 -1.28
C SER A 520 -35.74 -16.86 -0.35
N VAL A 521 -34.60 -16.44 -0.89
CA VAL A 521 -33.46 -15.89 -0.14
C VAL A 521 -33.85 -14.55 0.50
N ASN A 522 -34.50 -13.67 -0.26
CA ASN A 522 -34.97 -12.37 0.22
C ASN A 522 -36.00 -12.50 1.35
N GLN A 523 -36.98 -13.40 1.20
CA GLN A 523 -37.97 -13.69 2.22
C GLN A 523 -37.33 -14.17 3.53
N ARG A 524 -36.39 -15.13 3.45
CA ARG A 524 -35.68 -15.65 4.64
C ARG A 524 -34.84 -14.61 5.35
N ALA A 525 -34.31 -13.63 4.62
CA ALA A 525 -33.49 -12.59 5.18
C ALA A 525 -34.29 -11.49 5.90
N ASN A 526 -35.63 -11.45 5.78
CA ASN A 526 -36.45 -10.28 6.14
C ASN A 526 -35.91 -8.97 5.51
N VAL A 527 -35.24 -9.07 4.37
CA VAL A 527 -34.75 -7.93 3.61
C VAL A 527 -35.55 -7.87 2.33
N ASN A 528 -36.33 -6.81 2.16
CA ASN A 528 -36.74 -6.40 0.82
C ASN A 528 -35.48 -5.88 0.12
N MET A 529 -34.66 -6.77 -0.44
CA MET A 529 -33.57 -6.40 -1.36
C MET A 529 -34.21 -5.93 -2.66
N PHE A 530 -34.84 -4.77 -2.61
CA PHE A 530 -35.35 -4.09 -3.79
C PHE A 530 -34.17 -3.36 -4.42
N SER A 531 -33.41 -4.08 -5.24
CA SER A 531 -32.43 -3.47 -6.13
C SER A 531 -33.04 -3.28 -7.51
N MET A 532 -33.09 -2.03 -7.95
CA MET A 532 -33.52 -1.69 -9.30
C MET A 532 -32.64 -2.34 -10.34
N LYS A 533 -31.31 -2.33 -10.13
CA LYS A 533 -30.34 -2.93 -11.05
C LYS A 533 -30.59 -4.42 -11.27
N LEU A 534 -30.90 -5.15 -10.20
CA LEU A 534 -31.19 -6.59 -10.33
C LEU A 534 -32.46 -6.85 -11.16
N HIS A 535 -33.51 -6.04 -10.96
CA HIS A 535 -34.74 -6.16 -11.74
C HIS A 535 -34.54 -5.75 -13.20
N GLU A 536 -33.77 -4.70 -13.47
CA GLU A 536 -33.40 -4.30 -14.84
C GLU A 536 -32.71 -5.42 -15.58
N ILE A 537 -31.71 -6.05 -14.96
CA ILE A 537 -30.97 -7.16 -15.56
C ILE A 537 -31.91 -8.36 -15.78
N PHE A 538 -32.70 -8.75 -14.78
CA PHE A 538 -33.66 -9.86 -14.93
C PHE A 538 -34.66 -9.63 -16.07
N ILE A 539 -35.29 -8.44 -16.14
CA ILE A 539 -36.27 -8.09 -17.18
C ILE A 539 -35.59 -8.04 -18.56
N SER A 540 -34.38 -7.48 -18.64
CA SER A 540 -33.58 -7.48 -19.87
C SER A 540 -33.24 -8.91 -20.34
N THR A 541 -32.89 -9.80 -19.41
CA THR A 541 -32.63 -11.22 -19.68
C THR A 541 -33.89 -11.92 -20.19
N MET A 542 -35.04 -11.74 -19.53
CA MET A 542 -36.34 -12.30 -19.96
C MET A 542 -36.72 -11.83 -21.37
N LEU A 543 -36.49 -10.56 -21.68
CA LEU A 543 -36.77 -10.01 -23.01
C LEU A 543 -35.80 -10.53 -24.08
N SER A 544 -34.62 -10.99 -23.70
CA SER A 544 -33.66 -11.61 -24.63
C SER A 544 -34.09 -13.01 -25.06
N TYR A 545 -34.95 -13.69 -24.29
CA TYR A 545 -35.58 -14.95 -24.70
C TYR A 545 -36.55 -14.72 -25.87
N ARG A 546 -36.32 -15.35 -27.04
CA ARG A 546 -37.15 -15.13 -28.25
C ARG A 546 -38.62 -15.52 -28.04
N GLY A 547 -38.89 -16.64 -27.36
CA GLY A 547 -40.25 -17.13 -27.06
C GLY A 547 -40.98 -16.42 -25.91
N ILE A 548 -40.53 -15.23 -25.49
CA ILE A 548 -41.18 -14.46 -24.43
C ILE A 548 -42.52 -13.87 -24.92
N THR A 549 -43.57 -14.04 -24.10
CA THR A 549 -44.89 -13.43 -24.31
C THR A 549 -45.16 -12.38 -23.24
N LEU A 550 -46.13 -11.49 -23.47
CA LEU A 550 -46.50 -10.50 -22.46
C LEU A 550 -47.00 -11.17 -21.17
N GLU A 551 -47.75 -12.26 -21.27
CA GLU A 551 -48.25 -13.02 -20.11
C GLU A 551 -47.13 -13.56 -19.23
N LYS A 552 -46.04 -14.04 -19.83
CA LYS A 552 -44.87 -14.57 -19.09
C LYS A 552 -44.13 -13.48 -18.31
N ILE A 553 -44.11 -12.25 -18.80
CA ILE A 553 -43.38 -11.13 -18.18
C ILE A 553 -44.29 -10.24 -17.30
N SER A 554 -45.60 -10.21 -17.55
CA SER A 554 -46.55 -9.33 -16.87
C SER A 554 -46.60 -9.56 -15.37
N VAL A 555 -46.48 -10.81 -14.91
CA VAL A 555 -46.43 -11.15 -13.47
C VAL A 555 -45.32 -10.39 -12.74
N TYR A 556 -44.15 -10.25 -13.37
CA TYR A 556 -43.02 -9.53 -12.79
C TYR A 556 -43.17 -8.01 -12.91
N LEU A 557 -43.72 -7.53 -14.03
CA LEU A 557 -43.98 -6.11 -14.25
C LEU A 557 -45.10 -5.58 -13.34
N ASP A 558 -46.11 -6.38 -13.05
CA ASP A 558 -47.17 -6.07 -12.10
C ASP A 558 -46.63 -5.94 -10.68
N ASN A 559 -45.70 -6.80 -10.28
CA ASN A 559 -45.01 -6.67 -9.00
C ASN A 559 -44.23 -5.35 -8.91
N LEU A 560 -43.57 -4.93 -10.01
CA LEU A 560 -42.89 -3.63 -10.06
C LEU A 560 -43.87 -2.45 -10.05
N LEU A 561 -45.01 -2.55 -10.73
CA LEU A 561 -46.07 -1.53 -10.68
C LEU A 561 -46.61 -1.35 -9.27
N ARG A 562 -46.83 -2.44 -8.54
CA ARG A 562 -47.31 -2.39 -7.14
C ARG A 562 -46.32 -1.68 -6.22
N LEU A 563 -45.03 -1.78 -6.51
CA LEU A 563 -43.97 -1.10 -5.76
C LEU A 563 -43.78 0.36 -6.21
N SER A 564 -44.29 0.72 -7.40
CA SER A 564 -44.19 2.07 -7.95
C SER A 564 -45.26 2.97 -7.35
N THR A 565 -44.84 4.05 -6.68
CA THR A 565 -45.78 5.04 -6.13
C THR A 565 -45.71 6.34 -6.92
N VAL A 566 -46.74 7.18 -6.83
CA VAL A 566 -46.77 8.50 -7.49
C VAL A 566 -45.56 9.36 -7.09
N ASN A 567 -45.08 9.21 -5.85
CA ASN A 567 -43.96 9.96 -5.30
C ASN A 567 -42.59 9.29 -5.56
N SER A 568 -42.58 8.04 -6.03
CA SER A 568 -41.37 7.27 -6.34
C SER A 568 -41.62 6.37 -7.55
N PRO A 569 -41.79 6.95 -8.76
CA PRO A 569 -42.07 6.17 -9.95
C PRO A 569 -40.88 5.26 -10.26
N ILE A 570 -41.14 3.96 -10.36
CA ILE A 570 -40.14 2.99 -10.77
C ILE A 570 -39.98 3.09 -12.29
N THR A 571 -38.74 3.28 -12.73
CA THR A 571 -38.38 3.23 -14.15
C THR A 571 -37.27 2.22 -14.35
N ILE A 572 -37.46 1.29 -15.28
CA ILE A 572 -36.52 0.23 -15.65
C ILE A 572 -35.77 0.70 -16.91
N LEU A 573 -34.45 0.71 -16.86
CA LEU A 573 -33.61 1.00 -18.03
C LEU A 573 -33.22 -0.29 -18.75
N ILE A 574 -33.59 -0.41 -20.03
CA ILE A 574 -33.21 -1.55 -20.88
C ILE A 574 -32.66 -1.07 -22.23
N ASP A 575 -31.86 -1.92 -22.87
CA ASP A 575 -31.23 -1.59 -24.15
C ASP A 575 -32.28 -1.54 -25.28
N GLU A 576 -31.97 -0.82 -26.36
CA GLU A 576 -32.90 -0.54 -27.46
C GLU A 576 -33.62 -1.79 -28.04
N PRO A 577 -32.93 -2.92 -28.31
CA PRO A 577 -33.60 -4.11 -28.83
C PRO A 577 -34.69 -4.65 -27.89
N GLN A 578 -34.40 -4.71 -26.59
CA GLN A 578 -35.38 -5.19 -25.61
C GLN A 578 -36.53 -4.18 -25.42
N PHE A 579 -36.24 -2.88 -25.49
CA PHE A 579 -37.27 -1.83 -25.44
C PHE A 579 -38.26 -1.95 -26.60
N ASN A 580 -37.76 -2.07 -27.82
CA ASN A 580 -38.60 -2.22 -29.01
C ASN A 580 -39.44 -3.50 -28.95
N LYS A 581 -38.85 -4.60 -28.46
CA LYS A 581 -39.57 -5.87 -28.27
C LYS A 581 -40.69 -5.75 -27.24
N LEU A 582 -40.43 -5.15 -26.07
CA LEU A 582 -41.46 -4.95 -25.05
C LEU A 582 -42.59 -4.03 -25.56
N LYS A 583 -42.24 -2.96 -26.27
CA LYS A 583 -43.22 -2.03 -26.86
C LYS A 583 -44.14 -2.74 -27.87
N SER A 584 -43.57 -3.61 -28.71
CA SER A 584 -44.32 -4.45 -29.64
C SER A 584 -45.29 -5.37 -28.89
N LEU A 585 -44.80 -6.13 -27.89
CA LEU A 585 -45.63 -7.01 -27.05
C LEU A 585 -46.79 -6.26 -26.36
N CYS A 586 -46.53 -5.09 -25.78
CA CYS A 586 -47.55 -4.28 -25.11
C CYS A 586 -48.60 -3.74 -26.09
N SER A 587 -48.17 -3.34 -27.29
CA SER A 587 -49.08 -2.83 -28.32
C SER A 587 -50.01 -3.92 -28.83
N THR A 588 -49.47 -5.12 -29.09
CA THR A 588 -50.25 -6.28 -29.54
C THR A 588 -51.30 -6.72 -28.50
N ALA A 589 -50.99 -6.60 -27.21
CA ALA A 589 -51.90 -6.99 -26.12
C ALA A 589 -52.75 -5.83 -25.56
N ASN A 590 -52.64 -4.62 -26.11
CA ASN A 590 -53.32 -3.40 -25.62
C ASN A 590 -53.04 -3.05 -24.13
N GLU A 591 -51.83 -3.32 -23.65
CA GLU A 591 -51.42 -3.16 -22.24
C GLU A 591 -50.36 -2.05 -22.09
N LEU A 592 -50.74 -0.82 -22.45
CA LEU A 592 -49.83 0.35 -22.46
C LEU A 592 -49.29 0.74 -21.08
N LYS A 593 -49.86 0.23 -19.99
CA LYS A 593 -49.40 0.52 -18.62
C LYS A 593 -47.95 0.09 -18.39
N TYR A 594 -47.52 -0.99 -19.01
CA TYR A 594 -46.14 -1.50 -18.89
C TYR A 594 -45.13 -0.67 -19.69
N SER A 595 -45.55 -0.05 -20.80
CA SER A 595 -44.67 0.82 -21.59
C SER A 595 -44.22 2.07 -20.83
N LYS A 596 -44.97 2.48 -19.80
CA LYS A 596 -44.65 3.63 -18.94
C LYS A 596 -43.63 3.31 -17.84
N LEU A 597 -43.41 2.03 -17.53
CA LEU A 597 -42.43 1.56 -16.55
C LEU A 597 -41.01 1.52 -17.09
N VAL A 598 -40.84 1.55 -18.40
CA VAL A 598 -39.58 1.23 -19.05
C VAL A 598 -39.10 2.39 -19.88
N ARG A 599 -37.81 2.69 -19.79
CA ARG A 599 -37.13 3.64 -20.67
C ARG A 599 -35.96 2.95 -21.36
N MET A 600 -35.69 3.42 -22.57
CA MET A 600 -34.47 3.06 -23.27
C MET A 600 -33.26 3.61 -22.51
N ARG A 601 -32.20 2.82 -22.41
CA ARG A 601 -30.91 3.26 -21.85
C ARG A 601 -30.21 4.14 -22.90
N ASP A 602 -29.84 5.37 -22.48
CA ASP A 602 -29.14 6.36 -23.32
C ASP A 602 -27.73 5.89 -23.72
#